data_AF-A0A812T4K1-F1
#
_entry.id   AF-A0A812T4K1-F1
#
_cell.length_a   1.000
_cell.length_b   1.000
_cell.length_c   1.000
_cell.angle_alpha   90.00
_cell.angle_beta   90.00
_cell.angle_gamma   90.00
#
_symmetry.space_group_name_H-M   'P 1'
#
loop_
_entity.id
_entity.type
_entity.pdbx_description
1 polymer ?
#
loop_
_entity_poly.entity_id
_entity_poly.type
_entity_poly.pdbx_seq_one_letter_code
_entity_poly.pdbx_strand_id
1 'polypeptide(L)'
;MATVGLVFGLLVLVACYPLNLFTAILLWQVHEKLPHVVTLGDALAVLVGPRAGKYGYCVLYTYIFMTMANYMIVLGDAVRSCLYMVDLSRPTACFLGALLQLPLNQFRTLSGLSVLSMISFATVLATLVLCLWTLLRDPLCQSEASAGDGYIQYSSAISGFIFAFAGQHIMLEMQVEMREPSKFPKAVSLSFSILFVVYAMVSTLSYQACAEKTPGNLLLVLPADWRQGICGAMMVIHLMVAEQHLGFLRALGCVFASASLSILLYLLLLMLREALSPVVYIEWWPRALPAL
;
A
#
# COMPACT_ATOMS: atom_id res chain seq x y z
N MET A 1 -2.82 10.52 12.15
CA MET A 1 -2.42 11.43 13.25
C MET A 1 -3.55 11.65 14.26
N ALA A 2 -4.82 11.72 13.84
CA ALA A 2 -5.98 11.86 14.74
C ALA A 2 -5.96 10.91 15.96
N THR A 3 -5.60 9.64 15.75
CA THR A 3 -5.64 8.58 16.77
C THR A 3 -4.38 8.47 17.63
N VAL A 4 -3.20 8.73 17.05
CA VAL A 4 -1.89 8.54 17.71
C VAL A 4 -1.27 9.85 18.22
N GLY A 5 -1.86 11.00 17.85
CA GLY A 5 -1.32 12.33 18.12
C GLY A 5 -0.31 12.80 17.07
N LEU A 6 -0.15 14.13 16.99
CA LEU A 6 0.73 14.79 16.01
C LEU A 6 2.21 14.44 16.20
N VAL A 7 2.71 14.56 17.44
CA VAL A 7 4.13 14.37 17.75
C VAL A 7 4.56 12.94 17.48
N PHE A 8 3.81 11.96 18.02
CA PHE A 8 4.11 10.55 17.81
C PHE A 8 3.95 10.15 16.34
N GLY A 9 2.89 10.60 15.67
CA GLY A 9 2.70 10.34 14.23
C GLY A 9 3.85 10.88 13.37
N LEU A 10 4.34 12.08 13.66
CA LEU A 10 5.51 12.65 12.97
C LEU A 10 6.79 11.86 13.25
N LEU A 11 7.01 11.42 14.49
CA LEU A 11 8.16 10.58 14.83
C LEU A 11 8.15 9.26 14.05
N VAL A 12 6.99 8.60 13.94
CA VAL A 12 6.85 7.37 13.15
C VAL A 12 7.12 7.64 11.66
N LEU A 13 6.61 8.76 11.13
CA LEU A 13 6.83 9.15 9.73
C LEU A 13 8.31 9.44 9.44
N VAL A 14 8.99 10.15 10.35
CA VAL A 14 10.45 10.41 10.28
C VAL A 14 11.26 9.13 10.41
N ALA A 15 10.83 8.16 11.22
CA ALA A 15 11.50 6.86 11.33
C ALA A 15 11.28 5.98 10.09
N CYS A 16 10.09 6.03 9.49
CA CYS A 16 9.76 5.24 8.31
C CYS A 16 10.57 5.67 7.09
N TYR A 17 10.77 6.96 6.85
CA TYR A 17 11.53 7.46 5.69
C TYR A 17 12.92 6.81 5.50
N PRO A 18 13.87 6.88 6.46
CA PRO A 18 15.20 6.32 6.29
C PRO A 18 15.19 4.79 6.24
N LEU A 19 14.29 4.13 6.97
CA LEU A 19 14.16 2.67 6.93
C LEU A 19 13.73 2.19 5.53
N ASN A 20 12.71 2.82 4.95
CA ASN A 20 12.23 2.45 3.63
C ASN A 20 13.27 2.78 2.55
N LEU A 21 13.93 3.94 2.65
CA LEU A 21 15.03 4.30 1.74
C LEU A 21 16.21 3.31 1.84
N PHE A 22 16.59 2.92 3.04
CA PHE A 22 17.62 1.92 3.27
C PHE A 22 17.26 0.57 2.63
N THR A 23 16.02 0.08 2.84
CA THR A 23 15.56 -1.16 2.20
C THR A 23 15.56 -1.08 0.67
N ALA A 24 15.22 0.07 0.10
CA ALA A 24 15.26 0.28 -1.35
C ALA A 24 16.69 0.23 -1.91
N ILE A 25 17.66 0.84 -1.20
CA ILE A 25 19.07 0.80 -1.58
C ILE A 25 19.63 -0.64 -1.47
N LEU A 26 19.24 -1.40 -0.45
CA LEU A 26 19.62 -2.81 -0.34
C LEU A 26 19.07 -3.64 -1.51
N LEU A 27 17.80 -3.43 -1.89
CA LEU A 27 17.21 -4.13 -3.04
C LEU A 27 17.94 -3.80 -4.35
N TRP A 28 18.35 -2.55 -4.53
CA TRP A 28 19.19 -2.15 -5.65
C TRP A 28 20.53 -2.89 -5.69
N GLN A 29 21.21 -3.03 -4.55
CA GLN A 29 22.47 -3.78 -4.47
C GLN A 29 22.27 -5.27 -4.77
N VAL A 30 21.12 -5.84 -4.37
CA VAL A 30 20.76 -7.23 -4.71
C VAL A 30 20.59 -7.36 -6.22
N HIS A 31 19.85 -6.46 -6.86
CA HIS A 31 19.63 -6.48 -8.31
C HIS A 31 20.92 -6.26 -9.12
N GLU A 32 21.81 -5.38 -8.67
CA GLU A 32 23.11 -5.15 -9.31
C GLU A 32 23.96 -6.43 -9.34
N LYS A 33 23.93 -7.22 -8.25
CA LYS A 33 24.65 -8.49 -8.16
C LYS A 33 23.92 -9.66 -8.82
N LEU A 34 22.59 -9.63 -8.85
CA LEU A 34 21.71 -10.71 -9.31
C LEU A 34 20.65 -10.16 -10.28
N PRO A 35 21.03 -9.82 -11.53
CA PRO A 35 20.11 -9.16 -12.47
C PRO A 35 18.96 -10.07 -12.97
N HIS A 36 19.07 -11.39 -12.78
CA HIS A 36 18.03 -12.36 -13.14
C HIS A 36 16.91 -12.46 -12.08
N VAL A 37 17.09 -11.85 -10.92
CA VAL A 37 16.09 -11.83 -9.85
C VAL A 37 15.08 -10.72 -10.12
N VAL A 38 13.83 -11.11 -10.36
CA VAL A 38 12.74 -10.20 -10.73
C VAL A 38 11.82 -9.94 -9.54
N THR A 39 11.55 -10.95 -8.71
CA THR A 39 10.65 -10.83 -7.56
C THR A 39 11.39 -10.93 -6.22
N LEU A 40 10.77 -10.43 -5.15
CA LEU A 40 11.31 -10.59 -3.79
C LEU A 40 11.36 -12.07 -3.36
N GLY A 41 10.45 -12.90 -3.86
CA GLY A 41 10.46 -14.35 -3.63
C GLY A 41 11.68 -15.03 -4.26
N ASP A 42 12.06 -14.62 -5.48
CA ASP A 42 13.28 -15.08 -6.14
C ASP A 42 14.53 -14.65 -5.38
N ALA A 43 14.58 -13.40 -4.93
CA ALA A 43 15.69 -12.87 -4.16
C ALA A 43 15.94 -13.72 -2.90
N LEU A 44 14.86 -14.05 -2.17
CA LEU A 44 14.92 -14.90 -0.98
C LEU A 44 15.33 -16.34 -1.31
N ALA A 45 14.84 -16.88 -2.42
CA ALA A 45 15.20 -18.23 -2.87
C ALA A 45 16.70 -18.37 -3.14
N VAL A 46 17.31 -17.36 -3.78
CA VAL A 46 18.72 -17.35 -4.14
C VAL A 46 19.62 -17.03 -2.95
N LEU A 47 19.25 -16.06 -2.10
CA LEU A 47 20.12 -15.59 -1.01
C LEU A 47 20.09 -16.48 0.23
N VAL A 48 18.94 -17.05 0.58
CA VAL A 48 18.74 -17.81 1.83
C VAL A 48 18.47 -19.29 1.55
N GLY A 49 17.79 -19.58 0.44
CA GLY A 49 17.57 -20.94 -0.05
C GLY A 49 16.11 -21.23 -0.41
N PRO A 50 15.82 -22.42 -0.97
CA PRO A 50 14.54 -22.72 -1.60
C PRO A 50 13.33 -22.65 -0.67
N ARG A 51 13.50 -22.99 0.62
CA ARG A 51 12.43 -22.91 1.64
C ARG A 51 12.06 -21.46 1.95
N ALA A 52 13.06 -20.59 2.08
CA ALA A 52 12.86 -19.16 2.30
C ALA A 52 12.22 -18.49 1.08
N GLY A 53 12.59 -18.92 -0.14
CA GLY A 53 11.92 -18.48 -1.37
C GLY A 53 10.42 -18.76 -1.38
N LYS A 54 10.00 -20.00 -1.07
CA LYS A 54 8.57 -20.36 -0.97
C LYS A 54 7.82 -19.51 0.07
N TYR A 55 8.44 -19.29 1.23
CA TYR A 55 7.89 -18.40 2.25
C TYR A 55 7.74 -16.96 1.74
N GLY A 56 8.78 -16.42 1.10
CA GLY A 56 8.78 -15.09 0.50
C GLY A 56 7.66 -14.91 -0.53
N TYR A 57 7.46 -15.90 -1.39
CA TYR A 57 6.35 -15.92 -2.35
C TYR A 57 4.99 -15.91 -1.66
N CYS A 58 4.79 -16.73 -0.62
CA CYS A 58 3.55 -16.76 0.13
C CYS A 58 3.23 -15.38 0.74
N VAL A 59 4.20 -14.77 1.41
CA VAL A 59 4.05 -13.43 2.02
C VAL A 59 3.77 -12.37 0.95
N LEU A 60 4.52 -12.38 -0.16
CA LEU A 60 4.36 -11.43 -1.27
C LEU A 60 2.95 -11.48 -1.85
N TYR A 61 2.44 -12.67 -2.20
CA TYR A 61 1.12 -12.80 -2.79
C TYR A 61 -0.01 -12.49 -1.81
N THR A 62 0.14 -12.86 -0.53
CA THR A 62 -0.83 -12.46 0.50
C THR A 62 -0.86 -10.94 0.67
N TYR A 63 0.31 -10.29 0.67
CA TYR A 63 0.40 -8.82 0.75
C TYR A 63 -0.29 -8.14 -0.45
N ILE A 64 -0.02 -8.60 -1.67
CA ILE A 64 -0.66 -8.08 -2.89
C ILE A 64 -2.18 -8.24 -2.83
N PHE A 65 -2.67 -9.41 -2.40
CA PHE A 65 -4.10 -9.66 -2.27
C PHE A 65 -4.78 -8.74 -1.25
N MET A 66 -4.18 -8.53 -0.07
CA MET A 66 -4.73 -7.62 0.94
C MET A 66 -4.69 -6.16 0.49
N THR A 67 -3.63 -5.77 -0.22
CA THR A 67 -3.49 -4.44 -0.80
C THR A 67 -4.57 -4.17 -1.85
N MET A 68 -4.87 -5.14 -2.71
CA MET A 68 -5.96 -5.09 -3.69
C MET A 68 -7.32 -4.84 -3.02
N ALA A 69 -7.59 -5.52 -1.90
CA ALA A 69 -8.83 -5.29 -1.14
C ALA A 69 -8.94 -3.85 -0.61
N ASN A 70 -7.83 -3.28 -0.13
CA ASN A 70 -7.80 -1.88 0.32
C ASN A 70 -8.07 -0.92 -0.85
N TYR A 71 -7.44 -1.12 -2.00
CA TYR A 71 -7.68 -0.30 -3.19
C TYR A 71 -9.13 -0.37 -3.67
N MET A 72 -9.79 -1.53 -3.60
CA MET A 72 -11.21 -1.67 -3.92
C MET A 72 -12.12 -0.82 -3.01
N ILE A 73 -11.79 -0.73 -1.72
CA ILE A 73 -12.54 0.12 -0.77
C ILE A 73 -12.34 1.59 -1.12
N VAL A 74 -11.09 2.03 -1.33
CA VAL A 74 -10.78 3.42 -1.69
C VAL A 74 -11.40 3.80 -3.03
N LEU A 75 -11.44 2.86 -3.98
CA LEU A 75 -12.12 3.05 -5.26
C LEU A 75 -13.63 3.21 -5.08
N GLY A 76 -14.26 2.41 -4.22
CA GLY A 76 -15.68 2.57 -3.88
C GLY A 76 -15.98 3.96 -3.31
N ASP A 77 -15.15 4.47 -2.40
CA ASP A 77 -15.28 5.81 -1.86
C ASP A 77 -15.07 6.91 -2.93
N ALA A 78 -14.14 6.69 -3.87
CA ALA A 78 -13.91 7.60 -4.99
C ALA A 78 -15.09 7.62 -5.96
N VAL A 79 -15.70 6.46 -6.28
CA VAL A 79 -16.91 6.36 -7.10
C VAL A 79 -18.08 7.05 -6.42
N ARG A 80 -18.26 6.85 -5.11
CA ARG A 80 -19.30 7.55 -4.33
C ARG A 80 -19.07 9.06 -4.34
N SER A 81 -17.82 9.50 -4.23
CA SER A 81 -17.47 10.93 -4.31
C SER A 81 -17.72 11.50 -5.71
N CYS A 82 -17.46 10.73 -6.76
CA CYS A 82 -17.76 11.11 -8.14
C CYS A 82 -19.27 11.27 -8.38
N LEU A 83 -20.07 10.38 -7.77
CA LEU A 83 -21.53 10.36 -7.86
C LEU A 83 -22.19 10.99 -6.62
N TYR A 84 -21.66 12.12 -6.14
CA TYR A 84 -22.13 12.78 -4.90
C TYR A 84 -23.64 13.11 -4.88
N MET A 85 -24.28 13.22 -6.05
CA MET A 85 -25.72 13.47 -6.20
C MET A 85 -26.59 12.24 -5.92
N VAL A 86 -26.01 11.04 -5.87
CA VAL A 86 -26.72 9.78 -5.71
C VAL A 86 -26.26 9.11 -4.42
N ASP A 87 -27.20 8.74 -3.56
CA ASP A 87 -26.91 8.00 -2.33
C ASP A 87 -26.59 6.53 -2.65
N LEU A 88 -25.33 6.24 -2.97
CA LEU A 88 -24.85 4.87 -3.14
C LEU A 88 -24.41 4.26 -1.80
N SER A 89 -24.84 3.02 -1.56
CA SER A 89 -24.28 2.19 -0.50
C SER A 89 -22.83 1.82 -0.82
N ARG A 90 -21.96 1.71 0.20
CA ARG A 90 -20.53 1.36 0.03
C ARG A 90 -20.33 0.07 -0.80
N PRO A 91 -21.03 -1.05 -0.54
CA PRO A 91 -20.87 -2.26 -1.34
C PRO A 91 -21.25 -2.08 -2.81
N THR A 92 -22.29 -1.30 -3.11
CA THR A 92 -22.70 -1.01 -4.49
C THR A 92 -21.65 -0.17 -5.21
N ALA A 93 -21.07 0.83 -4.54
CA ALA A 93 -20.02 1.65 -5.12
C ALA A 93 -18.75 0.83 -5.41
N CYS A 94 -18.35 -0.06 -4.51
CA CYS A 94 -17.24 -1.00 -4.76
C CYS A 94 -17.53 -1.93 -5.95
N PHE A 95 -18.76 -2.44 -6.07
CA PHE A 95 -19.16 -3.28 -7.19
C PHE A 95 -19.09 -2.54 -8.53
N LEU A 96 -19.55 -1.28 -8.58
CA LEU A 96 -19.43 -0.43 -9.76
C LEU A 96 -17.96 -0.12 -10.11
N GLY A 97 -17.14 0.17 -9.10
CA GLY A 97 -15.70 0.33 -9.26
C GLY A 97 -15.03 -0.91 -9.86
N ALA A 98 -15.37 -2.10 -9.35
CA ALA A 98 -14.87 -3.36 -9.88
C ALA A 98 -15.30 -3.58 -11.35
N LEU A 99 -16.57 -3.29 -11.68
CA LEU A 99 -17.06 -3.36 -13.06
C LEU A 99 -16.33 -2.40 -14.00
N LEU A 100 -16.00 -1.19 -13.53
CA LEU A 100 -15.23 -0.20 -14.29
C LEU A 100 -13.80 -0.69 -14.58
N GLN A 101 -13.22 -1.44 -13.65
CA GLN A 101 -11.85 -1.94 -13.75
C GLN A 101 -11.72 -3.15 -14.69
N LEU A 102 -12.76 -3.97 -14.83
CA LEU A 102 -12.77 -5.16 -15.69
C LEU A 102 -12.30 -4.93 -17.15
N PRO A 103 -12.84 -3.95 -17.90
CA PRO A 103 -12.39 -3.68 -19.27
C PRO A 103 -10.97 -3.12 -19.30
N LEU A 104 -10.60 -2.28 -18.33
CA LEU A 104 -9.29 -1.64 -18.27
C LEU A 104 -8.17 -2.64 -17.97
N ASN A 105 -8.48 -3.70 -17.23
CA ASN A 105 -7.55 -4.78 -16.94
C ASN A 105 -7.29 -5.71 -18.14
N GLN A 106 -8.04 -5.57 -19.25
CA GLN A 106 -7.77 -6.32 -20.49
C GLN A 106 -6.63 -5.72 -21.32
N PHE A 107 -6.25 -4.46 -21.07
CA PHE A 107 -5.14 -3.83 -21.77
C PHE A 107 -3.80 -4.35 -21.25
N ARG A 108 -3.31 -5.43 -21.88
CA ARG A 108 -2.05 -6.10 -21.53
C ARG A 108 -0.79 -5.39 -22.08
N THR A 109 -0.94 -4.48 -23.04
CA THR A 109 0.17 -3.88 -23.77
C THR A 109 0.69 -2.61 -23.07
N LEU A 110 1.91 -2.69 -22.52
CA LEU A 110 2.61 -1.64 -21.76
C LEU A 110 3.06 -0.42 -22.59
N SER A 111 2.75 -0.35 -23.89
CA SER A 111 3.18 0.74 -24.78
C SER A 111 2.37 2.02 -24.52
N GLY A 112 2.78 2.78 -23.51
CA GLY A 112 2.12 4.02 -23.08
C GLY A 112 2.07 4.24 -21.56
N LEU A 113 2.58 3.28 -20.77
CA LEU A 113 2.50 3.34 -19.31
C LEU A 113 3.18 4.57 -18.69
N SER A 114 4.27 5.07 -19.28
CA SER A 114 4.91 6.27 -18.76
C SER A 114 4.00 7.50 -18.85
N VAL A 115 3.22 7.63 -19.93
CA VAL A 115 2.25 8.73 -20.10
C VAL A 115 1.10 8.56 -19.13
N LEU A 116 0.59 7.34 -19.00
CA LEU A 116 -0.52 7.04 -18.11
C LEU A 116 -0.14 7.23 -16.63
N SER A 117 1.08 6.84 -16.25
CA SER A 117 1.66 7.08 -14.92
C SER A 117 1.82 8.58 -14.63
N MET A 118 2.26 9.39 -15.61
CA MET A 118 2.30 10.85 -15.45
C MET A 118 0.91 11.46 -15.25
N ILE A 119 -0.10 11.00 -16.00
CA ILE A 119 -1.50 11.43 -15.83
C ILE A 119 -1.99 11.06 -14.43
N SER A 120 -1.75 9.82 -13.99
CA SER A 120 -2.14 9.34 -12.65
C SER A 120 -1.45 10.12 -11.53
N PHE A 121 -0.18 10.47 -11.69
CA PHE A 121 0.53 11.33 -10.74
C PHE A 121 -0.07 12.74 -10.70
N ALA A 122 -0.43 13.31 -11.86
CA ALA A 122 -1.05 14.63 -11.94
C ALA A 122 -2.45 14.64 -11.29
N THR A 123 -3.27 13.60 -11.49
CA THR A 123 -4.61 13.54 -10.91
C THR A 123 -4.58 13.41 -9.39
N VAL A 124 -3.68 12.61 -8.82
CA VAL A 124 -3.55 12.51 -7.34
C VAL A 124 -3.00 13.80 -6.75
N LEU A 125 -2.04 14.47 -7.41
CA LEU A 125 -1.53 15.75 -6.96
C LEU A 125 -2.61 16.84 -6.99
N ALA A 126 -3.39 16.92 -8.07
CA ALA A 126 -4.50 17.86 -8.19
C ALA A 126 -5.58 17.60 -7.13
N THR A 127 -5.91 16.32 -6.88
CA THR A 127 -6.83 15.93 -5.81
C THR A 127 -6.33 16.39 -4.46
N LEU A 128 -5.06 16.13 -4.12
CA LEU A 128 -4.47 16.54 -2.84
C LEU A 128 -4.51 18.06 -2.65
N VAL A 129 -4.17 18.83 -3.68
CA VAL A 129 -4.22 20.30 -3.64
C VAL A 129 -5.65 20.79 -3.39
N LEU A 130 -6.64 20.24 -4.12
CA LEU A 130 -8.03 20.67 -3.98
C LEU A 130 -8.63 20.29 -2.62
N CYS A 131 -8.29 19.09 -2.11
CA CYS A 131 -8.69 18.65 -0.77
C CYS A 131 -8.08 19.53 0.32
N LEU A 132 -6.77 19.82 0.26
CA LEU A 132 -6.11 20.69 1.24
C LEU A 132 -6.65 22.13 1.17
N TRP A 133 -6.85 22.66 -0.03
CA TRP A 133 -7.39 24.00 -0.21
C TRP A 133 -8.81 24.13 0.39
N THR A 134 -9.65 23.12 0.19
CA THR A 134 -11.00 23.09 0.74
C THR A 134 -10.97 22.94 2.27
N LEU A 135 -10.14 22.02 2.78
CA LEU A 135 -9.99 21.77 4.20
C LEU A 135 -9.50 23.01 4.98
N LEU A 136 -8.60 23.80 4.39
CA LEU A 136 -8.08 25.00 5.03
C LEU A 136 -9.05 26.19 5.00
N ARG A 137 -10.06 26.17 4.12
CA ARG A 137 -11.08 27.23 4.03
C ARG A 137 -12.32 26.91 4.84
N ASP A 138 -12.88 25.73 4.61
CA ASP A 138 -14.15 25.29 5.18
C ASP A 138 -13.99 23.87 5.75
N PRO A 139 -13.41 23.73 6.96
CA PRO A 139 -13.10 22.42 7.53
C PRO A 139 -14.39 21.67 7.92
N LEU A 140 -14.80 20.71 7.09
CA LEU A 140 -15.84 19.73 7.43
C LEU A 140 -15.21 18.55 8.16
N CYS A 141 -15.04 18.70 9.47
CA CYS A 141 -14.42 17.70 10.32
C CYS A 141 -15.45 16.69 10.82
N GLN A 142 -15.78 15.71 9.96
CA GLN A 142 -16.61 14.58 10.33
C GLN A 142 -15.74 13.39 10.69
N SER A 143 -15.76 13.00 11.97
CA SER A 143 -15.05 11.80 12.44
C SER A 143 -15.82 10.56 12.01
N GLU A 144 -15.21 9.70 11.20
CA GLU A 144 -15.61 8.30 11.18
C GLU A 144 -15.09 7.67 12.48
N ALA A 145 -15.96 7.49 13.47
CA ALA A 145 -15.59 6.74 14.66
C ALA A 145 -15.26 5.30 14.25
N SER A 146 -13.97 4.93 14.21
CA SER A 146 -13.60 3.54 13.99
C SER A 146 -14.10 2.73 15.18
N ALA A 147 -15.04 1.82 14.95
CA ALA A 147 -15.53 0.91 15.97
C ALA A 147 -14.41 -0.09 16.32
N GLY A 148 -13.63 0.21 17.36
CA GLY A 148 -12.57 -0.67 17.84
C GLY A 148 -12.03 -0.20 19.17
N ASP A 149 -11.60 -1.14 20.01
CA ASP A 149 -10.94 -0.84 21.28
C ASP A 149 -9.67 -0.01 21.02
N GLY A 150 -9.29 0.85 21.98
CA GLY A 150 -8.20 1.83 21.81
C GLY A 150 -6.88 1.22 21.32
N TYR A 151 -6.58 -0.04 21.68
CA TYR A 151 -5.38 -0.74 21.19
C TYR A 151 -5.43 -1.07 19.69
N ILE A 152 -6.55 -1.59 19.20
CA ILE A 152 -6.71 -1.97 17.78
C ILE A 152 -6.66 -0.71 16.91
N GLN A 153 -7.28 0.37 17.36
CA GLN A 153 -7.26 1.66 16.66
C GLN A 153 -5.85 2.25 16.59
N TYR A 154 -5.09 2.17 17.69
CA TYR A 154 -3.70 2.65 17.74
C TYR A 154 -2.78 1.83 16.83
N SER A 155 -2.89 0.50 16.88
CA SER A 155 -2.10 -0.41 16.04
C SER A 155 -2.43 -0.24 14.54
N SER A 156 -3.71 -0.12 14.20
CA SER A 156 -4.16 0.15 12.83
C SER A 156 -3.59 1.48 12.30
N ALA A 157 -3.57 2.52 13.12
CA ALA A 157 -3.02 3.81 12.74
C ALA A 157 -1.51 3.76 12.48
N ILE A 158 -0.73 3.08 13.32
CA ILE A 158 0.71 2.85 13.08
C ILE A 158 0.92 2.06 11.80
N SER A 159 0.13 1.02 11.59
CA SER A 159 0.19 0.17 10.39
C SER A 159 -0.10 0.98 9.12
N GLY A 160 -1.01 1.96 9.19
CA GLY A 160 -1.27 2.90 8.11
C GLY A 160 -0.04 3.73 7.70
N PHE A 161 0.77 4.20 8.66
CA PHE A 161 2.02 4.89 8.34
C PHE A 161 3.04 3.97 7.67
N ILE A 162 3.17 2.73 8.15
CA ILE A 162 4.08 1.74 7.56
C ILE A 162 3.63 1.40 6.13
N PHE A 163 2.34 1.17 5.94
CA PHE A 163 1.74 0.88 4.64
C PHE A 163 1.90 2.03 3.65
N ALA A 164 1.83 3.29 4.11
CA ALA A 164 2.00 4.45 3.24
C ALA A 164 3.37 4.49 2.54
N PHE A 165 4.43 3.97 3.18
CA PHE A 165 5.76 3.86 2.57
C PHE A 165 6.03 2.50 1.91
N ALA A 166 5.05 1.58 1.92
CA ALA A 166 5.23 0.24 1.41
C ALA A 166 5.22 0.23 -0.13
N GLY A 167 6.38 -0.04 -0.71
CA GLY A 167 6.57 -0.13 -2.16
C GLY A 167 7.69 -1.08 -2.58
N GLN A 168 8.35 -1.73 -1.63
CA GLN A 168 9.56 -2.52 -1.83
C GLN A 168 9.33 -3.74 -2.72
N HIS A 169 8.14 -4.32 -2.63
CA HIS A 169 7.81 -5.57 -3.31
C HIS A 169 7.90 -5.47 -4.84
N ILE A 170 7.64 -4.30 -5.42
CA ILE A 170 7.70 -4.04 -6.87
C ILE A 170 9.02 -3.42 -7.33
N MET A 171 9.92 -3.04 -6.41
CA MET A 171 11.15 -2.33 -6.76
C MET A 171 12.08 -3.15 -7.67
N LEU A 172 12.18 -4.46 -7.45
CA LEU A 172 13.01 -5.34 -8.28
C LEU A 172 12.46 -5.45 -9.71
N GLU A 173 11.14 -5.61 -9.86
CA GLU A 173 10.47 -5.60 -11.17
C GLU A 173 10.67 -4.25 -11.88
N MET A 174 10.55 -3.15 -11.14
CA MET A 174 10.80 -1.81 -11.67
C MET A 174 12.24 -1.63 -12.14
N GLN A 175 13.23 -2.14 -11.39
CA GLN A 175 14.65 -2.05 -11.75
C GLN A 175 14.98 -2.84 -13.03
N VAL A 176 14.33 -3.99 -13.25
CA VAL A 176 14.48 -4.79 -14.49
C VAL A 176 13.98 -4.01 -15.71
N GLU A 177 12.92 -3.22 -15.56
CA GLU A 177 12.32 -2.42 -16.64
C GLU A 177 13.01 -1.04 -16.83
N MET A 178 13.89 -0.63 -15.92
CA MET A 178 14.60 0.63 -16.05
C MET A 178 15.62 0.58 -17.20
N ARG A 179 15.58 1.59 -18.08
CA ARG A 179 16.59 1.77 -19.13
C ARG A 179 18.02 1.87 -18.58
N GLU A 180 18.18 2.48 -17.40
CA GLU A 180 19.47 2.66 -16.72
C GLU A 180 19.33 2.33 -15.22
N PRO A 181 19.43 1.04 -14.80
CA PRO A 181 19.23 0.62 -13.42
C PRO A 181 20.23 1.24 -12.42
N SER A 182 21.42 1.65 -12.89
CA SER A 182 22.43 2.34 -12.07
C SER A 182 21.95 3.71 -11.53
N LYS A 183 20.94 4.32 -12.15
CA LYS A 183 20.33 5.58 -11.69
C LYS A 183 19.24 5.36 -10.64
N PHE A 184 18.86 4.12 -10.33
CA PHE A 184 17.80 3.79 -9.37
C PHE A 184 18.00 4.45 -8.00
N PRO A 185 19.20 4.45 -7.36
CA PRO A 185 19.38 5.08 -6.04
C PRO A 185 19.06 6.57 -6.01
N LYS A 186 19.39 7.28 -7.10
CA LYS A 186 19.08 8.72 -7.23
C LYS A 186 17.58 8.93 -7.42
N ALA A 187 16.95 8.13 -8.27
CA ALA A 187 15.52 8.20 -8.52
C ALA A 187 14.71 7.88 -7.25
N VAL A 188 15.04 6.79 -6.56
CA VAL A 188 14.34 6.35 -5.35
C VAL A 188 14.55 7.33 -4.18
N SER A 189 15.76 7.87 -4.01
CA SER A 189 16.01 8.89 -2.98
C SER A 189 15.20 10.16 -3.23
N LEU A 190 15.08 10.62 -4.48
CA LEU A 190 14.26 11.77 -4.81
C LEU A 190 12.77 11.48 -4.57
N SER A 191 12.27 10.34 -5.03
CA SER A 191 10.88 9.94 -4.86
C SER A 191 10.46 9.82 -3.40
N PHE A 192 11.25 9.14 -2.56
CA PHE A 192 10.96 9.03 -1.12
C PHE A 192 11.04 10.37 -0.41
N SER A 193 11.91 11.28 -0.84
CA SER A 193 12.02 12.61 -0.24
C SER A 193 10.80 13.48 -0.57
N ILE A 194 10.33 13.45 -1.82
CA ILE A 194 9.08 14.11 -2.22
C ILE A 194 7.91 13.51 -1.44
N LEU A 195 7.83 12.17 -1.36
CA LEU A 195 6.78 11.45 -0.64
C LEU A 195 6.74 11.83 0.84
N PHE A 196 7.90 11.88 1.50
CA PHE A 196 8.03 12.31 2.89
C PHE A 196 7.49 13.73 3.10
N VAL A 197 7.87 14.69 2.25
CA VAL A 197 7.40 16.08 2.35
C VAL A 197 5.89 16.15 2.17
N VAL A 198 5.34 15.47 1.17
CA VAL A 198 3.89 15.44 0.92
C VAL A 198 3.15 14.80 2.09
N TYR A 199 3.60 13.66 2.60
CA TYR A 199 2.95 12.98 3.72
C TYR A 199 3.02 13.78 5.01
N ALA A 200 4.18 14.38 5.31
CA ALA A 200 4.33 15.26 6.46
C ALA A 200 3.36 16.45 6.34
N MET A 201 3.39 17.16 5.21
CA MET A 201 2.54 18.33 4.96
C MET A 201 1.04 18.01 5.04
N VAL A 202 0.57 16.99 4.32
CA VAL A 202 -0.86 16.62 4.30
C VAL A 202 -1.31 16.20 5.69
N SER A 203 -0.51 15.40 6.40
CA SER A 203 -0.87 14.90 7.73
C SER A 203 -0.85 16.01 8.78
N THR A 204 0.09 16.96 8.71
CA THR A 204 0.13 18.09 9.65
C THR A 204 -1.00 19.08 9.41
N LEU A 205 -1.26 19.46 8.15
CA LEU A 205 -2.30 20.42 7.82
C LEU A 205 -3.70 19.86 8.12
N SER A 206 -3.93 18.58 7.80
CA SER A 206 -5.22 17.95 8.12
C SER A 206 -5.47 17.85 9.62
N TYR A 207 -4.45 17.46 10.39
CA TYR A 207 -4.55 17.42 11.84
C TYR A 207 -4.71 18.83 12.46
N GLN A 208 -4.08 19.86 11.92
CA GLN A 208 -4.27 21.24 12.41
C GLN A 208 -5.69 21.75 12.14
N ALA A 209 -6.29 21.40 11.01
CA ALA A 209 -7.64 21.82 10.66
C ALA A 209 -8.73 21.07 11.43
N CYS A 210 -8.58 19.76 11.62
CA CYS A 210 -9.64 18.90 12.17
C CYS A 210 -9.31 18.16 13.48
N ALA A 211 -8.06 18.21 13.94
CA ALA A 211 -7.57 17.50 15.12
C ALA A 211 -8.00 16.02 15.12
N GLU A 212 -8.64 15.58 16.19
CA GLU A 212 -9.12 14.20 16.38
C GLU A 212 -10.26 13.80 15.44
N LYS A 213 -10.94 14.77 14.81
CA LYS A 213 -12.07 14.54 13.89
C LYS A 213 -11.65 14.41 12.42
N THR A 214 -10.35 14.23 12.16
CA THR A 214 -9.84 14.06 10.79
C THR A 214 -10.30 12.70 10.24
N PRO A 215 -11.02 12.64 9.10
CA PRO A 215 -11.47 11.38 8.52
C PRO A 215 -10.29 10.56 8.00
N GLY A 216 -10.46 9.24 7.94
CA GLY A 216 -9.43 8.31 7.42
C GLY A 216 -9.15 8.47 5.93
N ASN A 217 -10.11 9.01 5.17
CA ASN A 217 -9.98 9.32 3.75
C ASN A 217 -10.23 10.81 3.52
N LEU A 218 -9.26 11.50 2.91
CA LEU A 218 -9.31 12.95 2.69
C LEU A 218 -10.44 13.36 1.71
N LEU A 219 -10.90 12.44 0.85
CA LEU A 219 -12.05 12.70 -0.04
C LEU A 219 -13.33 13.00 0.73
N LEU A 220 -13.47 12.45 1.95
CA LEU A 220 -14.66 12.61 2.79
C LEU A 220 -14.72 13.97 3.50
N VAL A 221 -13.64 14.76 3.44
CA VAL A 221 -13.61 16.14 3.94
C VAL A 221 -14.36 17.09 2.99
N LEU A 222 -14.54 16.71 1.72
CA LEU A 222 -15.13 17.60 0.74
C LEU A 222 -16.65 17.74 0.96
N PRO A 223 -17.22 18.95 0.86
CA PRO A 223 -18.66 19.13 0.84
C PRO A 223 -19.27 18.42 -0.37
N ALA A 224 -20.54 18.02 -0.26
CA ALA A 224 -21.32 17.41 -1.34
C ALA A 224 -21.63 18.42 -2.45
N ASP A 225 -20.61 18.79 -3.21
CA ASP A 225 -20.67 19.70 -4.33
C ASP A 225 -19.78 19.23 -5.50
N TRP A 226 -19.67 20.06 -6.52
CA TRP A 226 -18.87 19.77 -7.71
C TRP A 226 -17.39 19.50 -7.40
N ARG A 227 -16.83 20.01 -6.30
CA ARG A 227 -15.42 19.77 -5.90
C ARG A 227 -15.24 18.31 -5.52
N GLN A 228 -16.18 17.74 -4.76
CA GLN A 228 -16.18 16.31 -4.43
C GLN A 228 -16.30 15.45 -5.68
N GLY A 229 -17.18 15.84 -6.62
CA GLY A 229 -17.33 15.16 -7.90
C GLY A 229 -16.02 15.10 -8.70
N ILE A 230 -15.32 16.23 -8.83
CA ILE A 230 -14.05 16.30 -9.57
C ILE A 230 -12.93 15.51 -8.88
N CYS A 231 -12.77 15.66 -7.55
CA CYS A 231 -11.79 14.87 -6.80
C CYS A 231 -12.08 13.37 -6.89
N GLY A 232 -13.35 12.97 -6.79
CA GLY A 232 -13.77 11.59 -6.98
C GLY A 232 -13.38 11.06 -8.36
N ALA A 233 -13.67 11.80 -9.43
CA ALA A 233 -13.29 11.41 -10.79
C ALA A 233 -11.77 11.31 -10.97
N MET A 234 -11.00 12.27 -10.46
CA MET A 234 -9.53 12.25 -10.50
C MET A 234 -8.94 11.05 -9.76
N MET A 235 -9.51 10.71 -8.60
CA MET A 235 -9.10 9.53 -7.83
C MET A 235 -9.50 8.23 -8.50
N VAL A 236 -10.67 8.14 -9.13
CA VAL A 236 -11.04 6.98 -9.95
C VAL A 236 -10.01 6.78 -11.05
N ILE A 237 -9.65 7.83 -11.80
CA ILE A 237 -8.61 7.75 -12.84
C ILE A 237 -7.27 7.30 -12.25
N HIS A 238 -6.83 7.90 -11.14
CA HIS A 238 -5.58 7.52 -10.47
C HIS A 238 -5.56 6.03 -10.09
N LEU A 239 -6.62 5.55 -9.44
CA LEU A 239 -6.75 4.17 -8.97
C LEU A 239 -6.84 3.18 -10.13
N MET A 240 -7.57 3.51 -11.20
CA MET A 240 -7.62 2.67 -12.41
C MET A 240 -6.22 2.46 -13.01
N VAL A 241 -5.41 3.51 -13.06
CA VAL A 241 -4.05 3.42 -13.60
C VAL A 241 -3.12 2.69 -12.63
N ALA A 242 -3.19 2.99 -11.33
CA ALA A 242 -2.36 2.34 -10.32
C ALA A 242 -2.57 0.82 -10.30
N GLU A 243 -3.81 0.39 -10.46
CA GLU A 243 -4.22 -1.01 -10.49
C GLU A 243 -3.80 -1.76 -11.76
N GLN A 244 -3.65 -1.08 -12.90
CA GLN A 244 -3.16 -1.73 -14.13
C GLN A 244 -1.71 -2.24 -13.99
N HIS A 245 -0.93 -1.67 -13.08
CA HIS A 245 0.45 -2.09 -12.80
C HIS A 245 0.52 -3.35 -11.93
N LEU A 246 -0.43 -3.52 -11.01
CA LEU A 246 -0.56 -4.75 -10.23
C LEU A 246 -1.32 -5.75 -11.10
N GLY A 247 -0.62 -6.70 -11.73
CA GLY A 247 -1.25 -7.72 -12.57
C GLY A 247 -2.37 -8.48 -11.82
N PHE A 248 -3.59 -7.96 -11.86
CA PHE A 248 -4.80 -8.48 -11.25
C PHE A 248 -5.01 -9.94 -11.67
N LEU A 249 -4.64 -10.27 -12.91
CA LEU A 249 -4.67 -11.61 -13.48
C LEU A 249 -3.52 -12.52 -13.03
N ARG A 250 -2.33 -11.98 -12.71
CA ARG A 250 -1.22 -12.79 -12.15
C ARG A 250 -1.48 -13.14 -10.69
N ALA A 251 -2.00 -12.20 -9.90
CA ALA A 251 -2.37 -12.43 -8.51
C ALA A 251 -3.58 -13.37 -8.38
N LEU A 252 -4.67 -13.18 -9.15
CA LEU A 252 -5.79 -14.13 -9.13
C LEU A 252 -5.42 -15.50 -9.69
N GLY A 253 -4.61 -15.58 -10.76
CA GLY A 253 -4.17 -16.85 -11.33
C GLY A 253 -3.33 -17.68 -10.35
N CYS A 254 -2.45 -17.04 -9.58
CA CYS A 254 -1.68 -17.73 -8.53
C CYS A 254 -2.51 -18.00 -7.27
N VAL A 255 -3.34 -17.05 -6.80
CA VAL A 255 -4.15 -17.26 -5.59
C VAL A 255 -5.24 -18.30 -5.80
N PHE A 256 -5.87 -18.41 -6.99
CA PHE A 256 -6.80 -19.51 -7.27
C PHE A 256 -6.12 -20.83 -7.64
N ALA A 257 -4.87 -20.82 -8.10
CA ALA A 257 -4.09 -22.05 -8.30
C ALA A 257 -3.39 -22.55 -7.02
N SER A 258 -3.18 -21.68 -6.01
CA SER A 258 -2.51 -22.03 -4.75
C SER A 258 -3.39 -21.93 -3.50
N ALA A 259 -4.63 -21.44 -3.60
CA ALA A 259 -5.62 -21.54 -2.53
C ALA A 259 -6.40 -22.85 -2.64
N SER A 260 -5.69 -23.97 -2.60
CA SER A 260 -6.31 -25.20 -2.12
C SER A 260 -6.41 -25.08 -0.60
N LEU A 261 -7.62 -25.28 -0.09
CA LEU A 261 -8.04 -25.31 1.33
C LEU A 261 -7.08 -26.05 2.28
N SER A 262 -6.13 -26.82 1.74
CA SER A 262 -5.08 -27.55 2.44
C SER A 262 -4.20 -26.67 3.33
N ILE A 263 -3.77 -25.46 2.94
CA ILE A 263 -2.83 -24.66 3.76
C ILE A 263 -3.55 -24.01 4.94
N LEU A 264 -4.77 -23.51 4.75
CA LEU A 264 -5.60 -22.98 5.84
C LEU A 264 -6.01 -24.07 6.82
N LEU A 265 -6.36 -25.27 6.34
CA LEU A 265 -6.66 -26.43 7.19
C LEU A 265 -5.39 -26.95 7.90
N TYR A 266 -4.23 -26.96 7.24
CA TYR A 266 -2.96 -27.41 7.83
C TYR A 266 -2.43 -26.42 8.87
N LEU A 267 -2.58 -25.12 8.66
CA LEU A 267 -2.25 -24.07 9.64
C LEU A 267 -3.23 -24.07 10.82
N LEU A 268 -4.53 -24.33 10.59
CA LEU A 268 -5.50 -24.48 11.67
C LEU A 268 -5.21 -25.73 12.52
N LEU A 269 -4.83 -26.84 11.89
CA LEU A 269 -4.44 -28.08 12.58
C LEU A 269 -3.09 -27.96 13.30
N LEU A 270 -2.13 -27.22 12.76
CA LEU A 270 -0.86 -26.91 13.43
C LEU A 270 -1.07 -25.98 14.63
N MET A 271 -1.92 -24.96 14.51
CA MET A 271 -2.24 -24.07 15.63
C MET A 271 -3.05 -24.77 16.71
N LEU A 272 -3.96 -25.68 16.36
CA LEU A 272 -4.65 -26.56 17.33
C LEU A 272 -3.69 -27.54 18.00
N ARG A 273 -2.71 -28.08 17.27
CA ARG A 273 -1.69 -28.99 17.81
C ARG A 273 -0.75 -28.30 18.80
N GLU A 274 -0.32 -27.08 18.49
CA GLU A 274 0.53 -26.23 19.36
C GLU A 274 -0.25 -25.71 20.59
N ALA A 275 -1.53 -25.35 20.43
CA ALA A 275 -2.36 -24.89 21.55
C ALA A 275 -2.72 -26.00 22.56
N LEU A 276 -2.61 -27.27 22.17
CA LEU A 276 -2.98 -28.43 23.00
C LEU A 276 -1.79 -29.17 23.62
N SER A 277 -0.54 -28.78 23.36
CA SER A 277 0.64 -29.38 24.02
C SER A 277 1.23 -28.45 25.07
N PRO A 278 1.03 -28.69 26.38
CA PRO A 278 1.80 -27.99 27.39
C PRO A 278 3.18 -28.65 27.51
N VAL A 279 4.22 -27.81 27.61
CA VAL A 279 5.58 -28.13 28.11
C VAL A 279 6.47 -28.96 27.16
N VAL A 280 7.56 -28.34 26.66
CA VAL A 280 8.95 -28.60 27.08
C VAL A 280 9.87 -27.57 26.39
N TYR A 281 10.63 -26.87 27.24
CA TYR A 281 11.66 -25.87 26.95
C TYR A 281 12.97 -26.46 26.38
N ILE A 282 13.83 -25.56 25.85
CA ILE A 282 15.27 -25.35 26.17
C ILE A 282 16.20 -25.21 24.94
N GLU A 283 16.91 -24.06 24.93
CA GLU A 283 18.27 -23.68 24.43
C GLU A 283 18.74 -24.22 23.05
N TRP A 284 19.36 -23.46 22.15
CA TRP A 284 20.73 -22.94 22.26
C TRP A 284 21.01 -21.91 21.13
N TRP A 285 21.31 -20.67 21.51
CA TRP A 285 22.17 -19.71 20.80
C TRP A 285 23.16 -19.21 21.87
N PRO A 286 24.43 -18.78 21.63
CA PRO A 286 25.20 -18.53 20.37
C PRO A 286 26.52 -19.32 20.30
N ARG A 287 27.16 -19.42 19.11
CA ARG A 287 28.63 -19.16 18.94
C ARG A 287 28.98 -18.74 17.50
N ALA A 288 29.58 -17.56 17.41
CA ALA A 288 30.63 -17.08 16.52
C ALA A 288 30.95 -17.79 15.17
N LEU A 289 31.02 -16.95 14.12
CA LEU A 289 31.88 -17.06 12.92
C LEU A 289 33.33 -17.50 13.26
N PRO A 290 34.10 -18.18 12.36
CA PRO A 290 34.64 -17.53 11.15
C PRO A 290 34.94 -18.41 9.90
N ALA A 291 35.10 -17.69 8.78
CA ALA A 291 35.93 -17.90 7.58
C ALA A 291 36.15 -19.30 6.97
N LEU A 292 35.71 -19.46 5.72
CA LEU A 292 36.53 -19.76 4.52
C LEU A 292 35.73 -19.44 3.25
#